data_AF-A0A2P4Y975-F1
#
_entry.id   AF-A0A2P4Y975-F1
#
_cell.length_a   1.000
_cell.length_b   1.000
_cell.length_c   1.000
_cell.angle_alpha   90.00
_cell.angle_beta   90.00
_cell.angle_gamma   90.00
#
_symmetry.space_group_name_H-M   'P 1'
#
loop_
_entity.id
_entity.type
_entity.pdbx_description
1 polymer ?
#
loop_
_entity_poly.entity_id
_entity_poly.type
_entity_poly.pdbx_seq_one_letter_code
_entity_poly.pdbx_strand_id
1 'polypeptide(L)' 'MEIPRPKDGEEVPGLGCIYVRFGKEEDAVSALKALNGRKFGGNIVKVTYFPLDKFEKHEFS' A
#
# COMPACT_ATOMS: atom_id res chain seq x y z
N MET A 1 7.72 -1.55 5.44
CA MET A 1 6.62 -1.97 4.54
C MET A 1 5.54 -2.45 5.48
N GLU A 2 4.35 -1.89 5.37
CA GLU A 2 3.26 -2.19 6.28
C GLU A 2 2.16 -2.96 5.56
N ILE A 3 1.72 -4.06 6.18
CA ILE A 3 0.63 -4.90 5.70
C ILE A 3 -0.36 -5.02 6.86
N PRO A 4 -1.37 -4.14 6.94
CA PRO A 4 -2.42 -4.25 7.95
C PRO A 4 -3.08 -5.63 7.89
N ARG A 5 -3.07 -6.33 9.02
CA ARG A 5 -3.64 -7.67 9.15
C ARG A 5 -5.00 -7.57 9.84
N PRO A 6 -5.98 -8.39 9.44
CA PRO A 6 -7.26 -8.44 10.12
C PRO A 6 -7.07 -8.90 11.57
N LYS A 7 -7.86 -8.31 12.49
CA LYS A 7 -7.98 -8.71 13.89
C LYS A 7 -9.45 -8.98 14.17
N ASP A 8 -9.74 -10.02 14.94
CA ASP A 8 -11.12 -10.42 15.21
C ASP A 8 -11.87 -9.32 15.97
N GLY A 9 -12.97 -8.87 15.40
CA GLY A 9 -13.87 -7.88 16.01
C GLY A 9 -13.37 -6.43 15.97
N GLU A 10 -12.23 -6.14 15.36
CA GLU A 10 -11.66 -4.78 15.27
C GLU A 10 -11.60 -4.27 13.83
N GLU A 11 -11.99 -3.01 13.62
CA GLU A 11 -11.69 -2.32 12.36
C GLU A 11 -10.21 -1.96 12.32
N VAL A 12 -9.51 -2.45 11.30
CA VAL A 12 -8.08 -2.20 11.11
C VAL A 12 -7.90 -1.17 9.99
N PRO A 13 -7.37 0.04 10.28
CA PRO A 13 -7.07 1.04 9.26
C PRO A 13 -6.16 0.49 8.16
N GLY A 14 -6.50 0.78 6.90
CA GLY A 14 -5.72 0.32 5.75
C GLY A 14 -5.83 -1.17 5.43
N LEU A 15 -6.78 -1.91 6.02
CA LEU A 15 -7.00 -3.31 5.69
C LEU A 15 -7.29 -3.49 4.19
N GLY A 16 -6.60 -4.45 3.57
CA GLY A 16 -6.68 -4.70 2.12
C GLY A 16 -5.70 -3.87 1.28
N CYS A 17 -5.04 -2.87 1.88
CA CYS A 17 -3.96 -2.12 1.27
C CYS A 17 -2.59 -2.62 1.76
N ILE A 18 -1.57 -2.37 0.95
CA ILE A 18 -0.17 -2.62 1.29
C ILE A 18 0.59 -1.32 1.08
N TYR A 19 1.36 -0.90 2.08
CA TYR A 19 2.08 0.37 2.05
C TYR A 19 3.59 0.12 1.97
N VAL A 20 4.20 0.61 0.89
CA VAL A 20 5.64 0.44 0.63
C VAL A 20 6.28 1.81 0.56
N ARG A 21 7.22 2.09 1.47
CA ARG A 21 8.07 3.27 1.42
C ARG A 21 9.35 2.94 0.67
N PHE A 22 9.62 3.68 -0.39
CA PHE A 22 10.89 3.63 -1.12
C PHE A 22 11.84 4.71 -0.60
N GLY A 23 13.14 4.50 -0.79
CA GLY A 23 14.17 5.50 -0.45
C GLY A 23 14.25 6.63 -1.47
N LYS A 24 13.83 6.39 -2.71
CA LYS A 24 13.84 7.35 -3.82
C LYS A 24 12.49 7.37 -4.53
N GLU A 25 12.11 8.52 -5.07
CA GLU A 25 10.87 8.68 -5.84
C GLU A 25 10.90 7.87 -7.15
N GLU A 26 12.07 7.75 -7.78
CA GLU A 26 12.28 6.97 -9.01
C GLU A 26 11.91 5.49 -8.86
N ASP A 27 12.23 4.92 -7.69
CA ASP A 27 11.89 3.53 -7.36
C ASP A 27 10.37 3.38 -7.17
N ALA A 28 9.71 4.37 -6.55
CA ALA A 28 8.25 4.39 -6.38
C ALA A 28 7.52 4.51 -7.72
N VAL A 29 8.01 5.36 -8.64
CA VAL A 29 7.47 5.48 -10.00
C VAL A 29 7.63 4.16 -10.76
N SER A 30 8.79 3.52 -10.64
CA SER A 30 9.06 2.23 -11.29
C SER A 30 8.15 1.12 -10.77
N ALA A 31 7.95 1.06 -9.45
CA ALA A 31 7.04 0.11 -8.80
C ALA A 31 5.58 0.34 -9.24
N LEU A 32 5.12 1.59 -9.28
CA LEU A 32 3.76 1.92 -9.74
C LEU A 32 3.55 1.44 -11.18
N LYS A 33 4.49 1.74 -12.09
CA LYS A 33 4.41 1.30 -13.50
C LYS A 33 4.40 -0.21 -13.65
N ALA A 34 5.18 -0.93 -12.84
CA ALA A 34 5.31 -2.38 -12.94
C ALA A 34 4.11 -3.15 -12.36
N LEU A 35 3.47 -2.59 -11.32
CA LEU A 35 2.46 -3.29 -10.52
C LEU A 35 1.03 -2.84 -10.80
N ASN A 36 0.81 -1.57 -11.15
CA ASN A 36 -0.53 -1.07 -11.41
C ASN A 36 -1.15 -1.78 -12.62
N GLY A 37 -2.34 -2.37 -12.43
CA GLY A 37 -3.03 -3.14 -13.46
C GLY A 37 -2.58 -4.60 -13.59
N ARG A 38 -1.55 -5.06 -12.87
CA ARG A 38 -1.18 -6.48 -12.88
C ARG A 38 -2.22 -7.33 -12.15
N LYS A 39 -2.43 -8.55 -12.64
CA LYS A 39 -3.34 -9.52 -12.03
C LYS A 39 -2.56 -10.48 -11.12
N PHE A 40 -2.99 -10.61 -9.87
CA PHE A 40 -2.46 -11.54 -8.88
C PHE A 40 -3.60 -12.28 -8.19
N GLY A 41 -3.58 -13.60 -8.20
CA GLY A 41 -4.60 -14.42 -7.54
C GLY A 41 -6.04 -14.13 -8.00
N GLY A 42 -6.23 -13.70 -9.25
CA GLY A 42 -7.54 -13.31 -9.76
C GLY A 42 -7.88 -11.81 -9.61
N ASN A 43 -7.18 -11.09 -8.76
CA ASN A 43 -7.43 -9.67 -8.46
C ASN A 43 -6.52 -8.76 -9.27
N ILE A 44 -7.02 -7.60 -9.69
CA ILE A 44 -6.22 -6.56 -10.34
C ILE A 44 -5.63 -5.66 -9.25
N VAL A 45 -4.31 -5.52 -9.24
CA VAL A 45 -3.59 -4.66 -8.31
C VAL A 45 -3.72 -3.22 -8.77
N LYS A 46 -4.19 -2.34 -7.87
CA LYS A 46 -4.19 -0.89 -8.06
C LYS A 46 -3.06 -0.30 -7.21
N VAL A 47 -2.20 0.50 -7.83
CA VAL A 47 -1.11 1.19 -7.13
C VAL A 47 -1.29 2.69 -7.26
N THR A 48 -1.20 3.38 -6.14
CA THR A 48 -1.26 4.84 -6.02
C THR A 48 -0.25 5.32 -4.98
N TYR A 49 0.09 6.60 -5.03
CA TYR A 49 0.93 7.21 -3.99
C TYR A 49 0.13 7.43 -2.71
N PHE A 50 0.86 7.48 -1.59
CA PHE A 50 0.30 7.76 -0.27
C PHE A 50 1.18 8.79 0.44
N PRO A 51 0.61 9.77 1.17
CA PRO A 51 1.37 10.79 1.88
C PRO A 51 2.34 10.19 2.89
N LEU A 52 3.59 10.69 2.90
CA LEU A 52 4.64 10.15 3.77
C LEU A 52 4.34 10.43 5.25
N ASP A 53 3.85 11.62 5.55
CA ASP A 53 3.46 12.06 6.89
C ASP A 53 2.39 11.13 7.51
N LYS A 54 1.33 10.80 6.77
CA LYS A 54 0.33 9.82 7.19
C LYS A 54 0.93 8.43 7.40
N PHE A 55 1.84 8.01 6.53
CA PHE A 55 2.50 6.71 6.64
C PHE A 55 3.34 6.60 7.90
N GLU A 56 4.13 7.63 8.22
CA GLU A 56 4.97 7.67 9.42
C GLU A 56 4.14 7.68 10.71
N LYS A 57 2.98 8.33 10.69
CA LYS A 57 2.02 8.34 11.81
C LYS A 57 1.14 7.10 11.91
N HIS A 58 1.27 6.15 10.99
CA HIS A 58 0.39 4.97 10.89
C HIS A 58 -1.10 5.33 10.72
N GLU A 59 -1.38 6.47 10.09
CA GLU A 59 -2.73 6.95 9.77
C GLU A 59 -3.16 6.40 8.41
N PHE A 60 -3.55 5.13 8.34
CA PHE A 60 -3.88 4.44 7.08
C PHE A 60 -5.35 4.63 6.61
N SER A 61 -6.07 5.61 7.18
CA SER A 61 -7.46 5.96 6.88
C SER A 61 -7.61 7.27 6.10
#